data_AF-A0A959Z2L4-F1
#
_entry.id   AF-A0A959Z2L4-F1
#
_cell.length_a   1.000
_cell.length_b   1.000
_cell.length_c   1.000
_cell.angle_alpha   90.00
_cell.angle_beta   90.00
_cell.angle_gamma   90.00
#
_symmetry.space_group_name_H-M   'P 1'
#
loop_
_entity.id
_entity.type
_entity.pdbx_description
1 polymer ?
#
loop_
_entity_poly.entity_id
_entity_poly.type
_entity_poly.pdbx_seq_one_letter_code
_entity_poly.pdbx_strand_id
1 'polypeptide(L)'
;MRTFLFTILLALASGAMAQNDIFALVVGNWRNGPVLLSPVLESNEAETDVMLVEPLRKEHASMREAKDVDVLRFSTYEMAEEHRQSLIAKYGRRGITVVELHSATDERNGSDH
;
A
#
# COMPACT_ATOMS: atom_id res chain seq x y z
N MET A 1 -40.77 4.37 35.17
CA MET A 1 -39.85 5.15 34.32
C MET A 1 -38.40 4.82 34.67
N ARG A 2 -37.93 3.58 34.47
CA ARG A 2 -36.58 3.15 34.92
C ARG A 2 -35.87 2.20 33.95
N THR A 3 -36.60 1.71 32.93
CA THR A 3 -36.11 0.82 31.88
C THR A 3 -35.68 1.55 30.60
N PHE A 4 -36.00 2.83 30.45
CA PHE A 4 -35.63 3.61 29.26
C PHE A 4 -34.18 4.12 29.26
N LEU A 5 -33.52 4.17 30.42
CA LEU A 5 -32.13 4.65 30.51
C LEU A 5 -31.10 3.61 30.01
N PHE A 6 -31.44 2.32 30.05
CA PHE A 6 -30.52 1.25 29.67
C PHE A 6 -30.44 1.05 28.15
N THR A 7 -31.48 1.38 27.40
CA THR A 7 -31.49 1.22 25.93
C THR A 7 -30.66 2.29 25.21
N ILE A 8 -30.50 3.47 25.81
CA ILE A 8 -29.70 4.56 25.23
C ILE A 8 -28.20 4.29 25.39
N LEU A 9 -27.78 3.65 26.50
CA LEU A 9 -26.37 3.35 26.75
C LEU A 9 -25.83 2.25 25.80
N LEU A 10 -26.68 1.35 25.33
CA LEU A 10 -26.28 0.27 24.42
C LEU A 10 -26.12 0.75 22.96
N ALA A 11 -26.75 1.87 22.58
CA ALA A 11 -26.65 2.44 21.24
C ALA A 11 -25.37 3.26 20.99
N LEU A 12 -24.64 3.66 22.06
CA LEU A 12 -23.36 4.36 21.94
C LEU A 12 -22.15 3.41 21.82
N ALA A 13 -22.32 2.10 21.98
CA ALA A 13 -21.22 1.14 21.90
C ALA A 13 -20.86 0.72 20.45
N SER A 14 -21.66 1.08 19.45
CA SER A 14 -21.47 0.65 18.06
C SER A 14 -20.56 1.55 17.22
N GLY A 15 -19.93 2.57 17.82
CA GLY A 15 -19.21 3.62 17.08
C GLY A 15 -17.68 3.48 17.01
N ALA A 16 -17.08 2.49 17.66
CA ALA A 16 -15.64 2.28 17.60
C ALA A 16 -15.29 1.26 16.50
N MET A 17 -15.65 1.56 15.25
CA MET A 17 -14.85 1.05 14.14
C MET A 17 -13.55 1.85 14.19
N ALA A 18 -12.54 1.34 14.91
CA ALA A 18 -11.18 1.77 14.67
C ALA A 18 -10.85 1.33 13.24
N GLN A 19 -11.15 2.18 12.26
CA GLN A 19 -10.62 2.08 10.92
C GLN A 19 -9.12 2.24 11.09
N ASN A 20 -8.42 1.11 11.24
CA ASN A 20 -6.97 1.12 11.26
C ASN A 20 -6.56 1.48 9.85
N ASP A 21 -5.95 2.65 9.68
CA ASP A 21 -5.33 3.01 8.41
C ASP A 21 -4.29 1.93 8.09
N ILE A 22 -4.53 1.19 7.00
CA ILE A 22 -3.60 0.17 6.52
C ILE A 22 -2.85 0.76 5.34
N PHE A 23 -1.55 0.55 5.32
CA PHE A 23 -0.70 0.99 4.24
C PHE A 23 -0.16 -0.22 3.51
N ALA A 24 -0.16 -0.19 2.18
CA ALA A 24 0.25 -1.30 1.34
C ALA A 24 1.45 -0.93 0.46
N LEU A 25 2.35 -1.89 0.26
CA LEU A 25 3.46 -1.81 -0.68
C LEU A 25 3.39 -3.01 -1.61
N VAL A 26 3.29 -2.77 -2.91
CA VAL A 26 3.30 -3.81 -3.94
C VAL A 26 4.72 -4.01 -4.46
N VAL A 27 5.18 -5.25 -4.45
CA VAL A 27 6.52 -5.64 -4.85
C VAL A 27 6.44 -6.63 -6.01
N GLY A 28 6.90 -6.23 -7.19
CA GLY A 28 6.92 -7.04 -8.40
C GLY A 28 8.31 -7.61 -8.71
N ASN A 29 8.35 -8.77 -9.38
CA ASN A 29 9.54 -9.43 -9.94
C ASN A 29 10.69 -9.64 -8.93
N TRP A 30 10.39 -9.80 -7.64
CA TRP A 30 11.41 -9.95 -6.59
C TRP A 30 12.28 -11.21 -6.71
N ARG A 31 11.89 -12.18 -7.55
CA ARG A 31 12.68 -13.39 -7.87
C ARG A 31 13.41 -13.33 -9.21
N ASN A 32 12.84 -12.67 -10.23
CA ASN A 32 13.20 -12.93 -11.64
C ASN A 32 13.23 -11.66 -12.51
N GLY A 33 13.92 -10.61 -12.07
CA GLY A 33 14.14 -9.42 -12.90
C GLY A 33 14.44 -8.16 -12.08
N PRO A 34 14.29 -6.98 -12.69
CA PRO A 34 14.26 -5.73 -11.94
C PRO A 34 13.13 -5.77 -10.91
N VAL A 35 13.44 -5.47 -9.66
CA VAL A 35 12.44 -5.42 -8.60
C VAL A 35 11.58 -4.17 -8.81
N LEU A 36 10.28 -4.34 -8.92
CA LEU A 36 9.33 -3.24 -9.06
C LEU A 36 8.79 -2.89 -7.68
N LEU A 37 8.82 -1.63 -7.29
CA LEU A 37 8.25 -1.16 -6.02
C LEU A 37 7.20 -0.10 -6.30
N SER A 38 5.97 -0.29 -5.80
CA SER A 38 4.95 0.76 -5.83
C SER A 38 5.30 1.90 -4.88
N PRO A 39 4.65 3.07 -5.01
CA PRO A 39 4.54 3.98 -3.88
C PRO A 39 3.75 3.29 -2.74
N VAL A 40 3.83 3.85 -1.53
CA VAL A 40 2.98 3.42 -0.42
C VAL A 40 1.53 3.78 -0.76
N LEU A 41 0.65 2.79 -0.76
CA LEU A 41 -0.77 2.93 -1.03
C LEU A 41 -1.54 2.97 0.29
N GLU A 42 -2.50 3.88 0.42
CA GLU A 42 -3.51 3.77 1.47
C GLU A 42 -4.45 2.60 1.13
N SER A 43 -4.82 1.83 2.14
CA SER A 43 -5.62 0.63 2.01
C SER A 43 -6.45 0.36 3.28
N ASN A 44 -7.29 -0.67 3.24
CA ASN A 44 -8.10 -1.11 4.36
C ASN A 44 -8.25 -2.65 4.35
N GLU A 45 -8.83 -3.21 5.42
CA GLU A 45 -8.95 -4.67 5.59
C GLU A 45 -9.85 -5.35 4.54
N ALA A 46 -10.74 -4.60 3.89
CA ALA A 46 -11.63 -5.15 2.87
C ALA A 46 -10.95 -5.22 1.48
N GLU A 47 -9.83 -4.53 1.28
CA GLU A 47 -9.13 -4.52 0.00
C GLU A 47 -8.27 -5.77 -0.21
N THR A 48 -8.58 -6.46 -1.30
CA THR A 48 -7.82 -7.64 -1.73
C THR A 48 -6.54 -7.24 -2.47
N ASP A 49 -5.57 -8.14 -2.53
CA ASP A 49 -4.33 -7.92 -3.29
C ASP A 49 -4.60 -7.59 -4.76
N VAL A 50 -5.63 -8.22 -5.36
CA VAL A 50 -6.03 -7.95 -6.75
C VAL A 50 -6.46 -6.49 -6.93
N MET A 51 -7.20 -5.93 -5.96
CA MET A 51 -7.65 -4.54 -6.00
C MET A 51 -6.49 -3.54 -5.91
N LEU A 52 -5.41 -3.90 -5.21
CA LEU A 52 -4.22 -3.07 -5.07
C LEU A 52 -3.26 -3.21 -6.27
N VAL A 53 -3.18 -4.39 -6.88
CA VAL A 53 -2.26 -4.68 -7.99
C VAL A 53 -2.82 -4.24 -9.35
N GLU A 54 -4.14 -4.38 -9.58
CA GLU A 54 -4.74 -4.06 -10.87
C GLU A 54 -4.52 -2.62 -11.35
N PRO A 55 -4.68 -1.58 -10.50
CA PRO A 55 -4.39 -0.20 -10.90
C PRO A 55 -2.94 -0.04 -11.36
N LEU A 56 -1.99 -0.60 -10.60
CA LEU A 56 -0.57 -0.56 -10.95
C LEU A 56 -0.27 -1.28 -12.27
N ARG A 57 -0.97 -2.37 -12.58
CA ARG A 57 -0.85 -3.07 -13.88
C ARG A 57 -1.46 -2.30 -15.04
N LYS A 58 -2.49 -1.49 -14.77
CA LYS A 58 -3.11 -0.61 -15.79
C LYS A 58 -2.20 0.57 -16.10
N GLU A 59 -1.55 1.13 -15.08
CA GLU A 59 -0.72 2.33 -15.17
C GLU A 59 0.72 2.02 -15.61
N HIS A 60 1.28 0.88 -15.20
CA HIS A 60 2.69 0.55 -15.45
C HIS A 60 2.83 -0.75 -16.25
N ALA A 61 3.37 -0.62 -17.47
CA ALA A 61 3.64 -1.77 -18.34
C ALA A 61 4.58 -2.80 -17.67
N SER A 62 5.58 -2.34 -16.92
CA SER A 62 6.50 -3.20 -16.17
C SER A 62 5.78 -4.08 -15.13
N MET A 63 4.78 -3.53 -14.43
CA MET A 63 3.99 -4.28 -13.45
C MET A 63 3.01 -5.26 -14.12
N ARG A 64 2.49 -4.92 -15.30
CA ARG A 64 1.63 -5.82 -16.09
C ARG A 64 2.35 -7.10 -16.52
N GLU A 65 3.64 -6.99 -16.82
CA GLU A 65 4.50 -8.11 -17.23
C GLU A 65 5.11 -8.86 -16.03
N ALA A 66 4.94 -8.34 -14.81
CA ALA A 66 5.47 -8.95 -13.61
C ALA A 66 4.80 -10.30 -13.31
N LYS A 67 5.62 -11.34 -13.18
CA LYS A 67 5.16 -12.72 -12.93
C LYS A 67 4.96 -13.01 -11.46
N ASP A 68 5.86 -12.49 -10.63
CA ASP A 68 5.84 -12.62 -9.17
C ASP A 68 5.44 -11.27 -8.58
N VAL A 69 4.28 -11.18 -7.90
CA VAL A 69 3.80 -9.95 -7.27
C VAL A 69 3.33 -10.27 -5.86
N ASP A 70 3.89 -9.57 -4.89
CA ASP A 70 3.48 -9.65 -3.48
C ASP A 70 2.95 -8.29 -3.00
N VAL A 71 2.02 -8.32 -2.05
CA VAL A 71 1.48 -7.15 -1.37
C VAL A 71 1.83 -7.22 0.10
N LEU A 72 2.60 -6.24 0.58
CA LEU A 72 2.97 -6.10 1.99
C LEU A 72 2.06 -5.07 2.65
N ARG A 73 1.55 -5.35 3.84
CA ARG A 73 0.66 -4.45 4.59
C ARG A 73 1.33 -4.00 5.90
N PHE A 74 1.11 -2.74 6.25
CA PHE A 74 1.72 -2.05 7.38
C PHE A 74 0.66 -1.26 8.14
N SER A 75 0.92 -1.04 9.43
CA SER A 75 0.04 -0.26 10.31
C SER A 75 0.25 1.25 10.21
N THR A 76 1.36 1.71 9.63
CA THR A 76 1.63 3.13 9.41
C THR A 76 2.34 3.36 8.07
N TYR A 77 2.22 4.58 7.54
CA TYR A 77 2.89 5.01 6.33
C TYR A 77 4.41 4.95 6.47
N GLU A 78 4.94 5.42 7.61
CA GLU A 78 6.38 5.48 7.87
C GLU A 78 7.01 4.10 7.86
N MET A 79 6.34 3.10 8.47
CA MET A 79 6.81 1.72 8.42
C MET A 79 6.86 1.16 7.00
N ALA A 80 5.86 1.48 6.18
CA ALA A 80 5.82 1.07 4.78
C ALA A 80 6.96 1.74 3.98
N GLU A 81 7.20 3.03 4.18
CA GLU A 81 8.25 3.77 3.48
C GLU A 81 9.65 3.35 3.94
N GLU A 82 9.88 3.15 5.24
CA GLU A 82 11.12 2.59 5.76
C GLU A 82 11.40 1.20 5.16
N HIS A 83 10.36 0.38 5.02
CA HIS A 83 10.49 -0.92 4.38
C HIS A 83 10.81 -0.80 2.89
N ARG A 84 10.16 0.13 2.18
CA ARG A 84 10.41 0.43 0.77
C ARG A 84 11.86 0.86 0.54
N GLN A 85 12.37 1.80 1.35
CA GLN A 85 13.77 2.25 1.34
C GLN A 85 14.75 1.11 1.67
N SER A 86 14.39 0.26 2.63
CA SER A 86 15.19 -0.93 2.97
C SER A 86 15.27 -1.91 1.81
N LEU A 87 14.18 -2.12 1.06
CA LEU A 87 14.19 -2.96 -0.14
C LEU A 87 15.07 -2.36 -1.24
N ILE A 88 14.98 -1.05 -1.50
CA ILE A 88 15.86 -0.34 -2.44
C ILE A 88 17.32 -0.58 -2.07
N ALA A 89 17.70 -0.35 -0.82
CA ALA A 89 19.06 -0.56 -0.34
C ALA A 89 19.49 -2.04 -0.37
N LYS A 90 18.60 -2.98 -0.03
CA LYS A 90 18.87 -4.41 -0.02
C LYS A 90 19.15 -4.94 -1.41
N TYR A 91 18.31 -4.61 -2.39
CA TYR A 91 18.46 -5.09 -3.76
C TYR A 91 19.56 -4.33 -4.50
N GLY A 92 19.72 -3.03 -4.26
CA GLY A 92 20.84 -2.24 -4.76
C GLY A 92 22.20 -2.80 -4.31
N ARG A 93 22.35 -3.20 -3.04
CA ARG A 93 23.56 -3.88 -2.53
C ARG A 93 23.83 -5.24 -3.18
N ARG A 94 22.81 -5.88 -3.77
CA ARG A 94 22.93 -7.14 -4.50
C ARG A 94 23.19 -6.93 -5.99
N GLY A 95 23.33 -5.69 -6.45
CA GLY A 95 23.46 -5.36 -7.87
C GLY A 95 22.19 -5.61 -8.68
N ILE A 96 21.04 -5.75 -8.00
CA ILE A 96 19.75 -5.97 -8.65
C ILE A 96 19.11 -4.59 -8.87
N THR A 97 18.72 -4.32 -10.12
CA THR A 97 18.02 -3.09 -10.48
C THR A 97 16.67 -3.00 -9.76
N VAL A 98 16.41 -1.84 -9.16
CA VAL A 98 15.11 -1.52 -8.55
C VAL A 98 14.45 -0.44 -9.40
N VAL A 99 13.19 -0.66 -9.74
CA VAL A 99 12.33 0.28 -10.48
C VAL A 99 11.25 0.75 -9.53
N GLU A 100 11.37 1.99 -9.09
CA GLU A 100 10.35 2.67 -8.31
C GLU A 100 9.25 3.14 -9.27
N LEU A 101 8.04 2.63 -9.08
CA LEU A 101 6.86 3.08 -9.78
C LEU A 101 6.38 4.37 -9.12
N HIS A 102 5.87 5.29 -9.94
CA HIS A 102 5.38 6.58 -9.49
C HIS A 102 3.92 6.70 -9.91
N SER A 103 3.04 7.13 -9.02
CA SER A 103 1.67 7.44 -9.39
C SER A 103 1.66 8.62 -10.37
N ALA A 104 0.77 8.62 -11.37
CA ALA A 104 0.66 9.71 -12.35
C ALA A 104 0.39 11.10 -11.72
N THR A 105 0.02 11.15 -10.43
CA THR A 105 -0.17 12.38 -9.67
C THR A 105 1.13 13.09 -9.31
N ASP A 106 2.26 12.37 -9.19
CA ASP A 106 3.56 12.99 -8.83
C ASP A 106 4.15 13.83 -9.97
N GLU A 107 3.88 13.48 -11.23
CA GLU A 107 4.44 14.20 -12.39
C GLU A 107 3.79 15.58 -12.62
N ARG A 108 2.66 15.89 -11.98
CA ARG A 108 2.00 17.22 -12.12
C ARG A 108 2.53 18.29 -11.16
N ASN A 109 3.28 17.92 -10.13
CA ASN A 109 3.86 18.86 -9.17
C ASN A 109 5.39 19.05 -9.36
N GLY A 110 5.99 18.40 -10.36
CA GLY A 110 7.43 18.46 -10.65
C GLY A 110 7.85 19.42 -11.76
N SER A 111 6.95 20.28 -12.25
CA SER A 111 7.26 21.27 -13.30
C SER A 111 6.99 22.70 -12.82
N ASP A 112 7.71 23.10 -11.78
CA ASP A 112 8.08 24.49 -11.53
C ASP A 112 9.21 24.45 -10.51
N HIS A 113 10.46 24.65 -10.94
CA HIS A 113 11.55 25.38 -10.25
C HIS A 113 12.76 25.47 -11.19
#